data_AF-A0A959I061-F1
#
_entry.id   AF-A0A959I061-F1
#
_cell.length_a   1.000
_cell.length_b   1.000
_cell.length_c   1.000
_cell.angle_alpha   90.00
_cell.angle_beta   90.00
_cell.angle_gamma   90.00
#
_symmetry.space_group_name_H-M   'P 1'
#
loop_
_entity.id
_entity.type
_entity.pdbx_description
1 polymer ?
#
loop_
_entity_poly.entity_id
_entity_poly.type
_entity_poly.pdbx_seq_one_letter_code
_entity_poly.pdbx_strand_id
1 'polypeptide(L)'
;MSGKRLFNLVNNEELKQRMRSSDQLRTTLSFYKYWQIADPHQFRDQLYITLSKVNVYGRIYVASEGVNGQISVPSDQLEAFKAALFSIPFLNGIRLNIAIDDDGKSFFKLKIKVRDKIVADGLDDASFDVTKRGKHLSAPEVNEIMDRPGTIVVDMRNHYESEVGYFEGAIRPDVETFREALPAVEDMLSDKKDSEIIM
;
A
#
# COMPACT_ATOMS: atom_id res chain seq x y z
N MET A 1 -33.55 -14.72 -0.15
CA MET A 1 -32.60 -14.11 -1.10
C MET A 1 -31.20 -14.56 -0.70
N SER A 2 -30.51 -15.33 -1.55
CA SER A 2 -29.14 -15.79 -1.27
C SER A 2 -28.23 -14.57 -1.13
N GLY A 3 -27.63 -14.36 0.05
CA GLY A 3 -26.73 -13.24 0.31
C GLY A 3 -25.59 -13.22 -0.71
N LYS A 4 -25.24 -12.03 -1.23
CA LYS A 4 -24.10 -11.87 -2.14
C LYS A 4 -22.86 -12.48 -1.46
N ARG A 5 -22.24 -13.47 -2.11
CA ARG A 5 -21.00 -14.07 -1.62
C ARG A 5 -19.86 -13.08 -1.86
N LEU A 6 -19.19 -12.67 -0.79
CA LEU A 6 -18.15 -11.62 -0.81
C LEU A 6 -16.74 -12.21 -0.92
N PHE A 7 -16.63 -13.30 -1.70
CA PHE A 7 -15.39 -14.01 -1.93
C PHE A 7 -15.44 -14.78 -3.25
N ASN A 8 -14.26 -15.05 -3.80
CA ASN A 8 -14.09 -15.78 -5.05
C ASN A 8 -14.27 -17.29 -4.87
N LEU A 9 -15.03 -17.92 -5.77
CA LEU A 9 -15.28 -19.37 -5.81
C LEU A 9 -14.48 -20.11 -6.89
N VAL A 10 -13.94 -19.39 -7.87
CA VAL A 10 -13.19 -19.98 -8.99
C VAL A 10 -11.80 -20.38 -8.52
N ASN A 11 -11.28 -21.52 -8.99
CA ASN A 11 -9.95 -21.94 -8.62
C ASN A 11 -8.89 -20.91 -9.09
N ASN A 12 -7.81 -20.75 -8.32
CA ASN A 12 -6.74 -19.82 -8.65
C ASN A 12 -6.05 -20.13 -9.98
N GLU A 13 -5.86 -21.41 -10.33
CA GLU A 13 -5.20 -21.80 -11.59
C GLU A 13 -6.02 -21.34 -12.79
N GLU A 14 -7.33 -21.58 -12.75
CA GLU A 14 -8.25 -21.15 -13.77
C GLU A 14 -8.26 -19.62 -13.91
N LEU A 15 -8.30 -18.87 -12.80
CA LEU A 15 -8.26 -17.41 -12.85
C LEU A 15 -6.94 -16.87 -13.41
N LYS A 16 -5.81 -17.51 -13.07
CA LYS A 16 -4.50 -17.16 -13.63
C LYS A 16 -4.45 -17.42 -15.13
N GLN A 17 -5.01 -18.53 -15.59
CA GLN A 17 -5.10 -18.84 -17.03
C GLN A 17 -5.95 -17.78 -17.75
N ARG A 18 -7.14 -17.45 -17.22
CA ARG A 18 -7.99 -16.38 -17.76
C ARG A 18 -7.27 -15.03 -17.84
N MET A 19 -6.51 -14.67 -16.80
CA MET A 19 -5.74 -13.42 -16.80
C MET A 19 -4.61 -13.45 -17.84
N ARG A 20 -3.93 -14.59 -18.00
CA ARG A 20 -2.87 -14.74 -19.01
C ARG A 20 -3.39 -14.63 -20.43
N SER A 21 -4.58 -15.18 -20.72
CA SER A 21 -5.22 -15.17 -22.03
C SER A 21 -6.09 -13.94 -22.31
N SER A 22 -6.21 -13.01 -21.37
CA SER A 22 -7.05 -11.83 -21.50
C SER A 22 -6.29 -10.71 -22.21
N ASP A 23 -6.93 -10.11 -23.21
CA ASP A 23 -6.47 -8.90 -23.89
C ASP A 23 -7.00 -7.61 -23.26
N GLN A 24 -7.81 -7.72 -22.20
CA GLN A 24 -8.29 -6.56 -21.45
C GLN A 24 -7.11 -5.83 -20.81
N LEU A 25 -6.88 -4.59 -21.25
CA LEU A 25 -5.92 -3.68 -20.65
C LEU A 25 -6.35 -3.33 -19.22
N ARG A 26 -5.38 -3.32 -18.31
CA ARG A 26 -5.60 -2.98 -16.91
C ARG A 26 -4.54 -2.00 -16.46
N THR A 27 -4.91 -1.12 -15.55
CA THR A 27 -4.01 -0.18 -14.88
C THR A 27 -3.76 -0.68 -13.47
N THR A 28 -2.51 -1.05 -13.17
CA THR A 28 -2.06 -1.35 -11.80
C THR A 28 -1.81 -0.06 -11.03
N LEU A 29 -2.31 0.01 -9.80
CA LEU A 29 -2.11 1.13 -8.90
C LEU A 29 -2.08 0.70 -7.43
N SER A 30 -1.54 1.55 -6.58
CA SER A 30 -1.58 1.39 -5.13
C SER A 30 -2.08 2.64 -4.43
N PHE A 31 -2.62 2.46 -3.22
CA PHE A 31 -3.08 3.54 -2.36
C PHE A 31 -3.08 3.09 -0.91
N TYR A 32 -2.94 4.03 0.02
CA TYR A 32 -3.15 3.77 1.44
C TYR A 32 -3.68 5.02 2.12
N LYS A 33 -4.43 4.84 3.20
CA LYS A 33 -4.95 5.92 4.04
C LYS A 33 -5.13 5.44 5.46
N TYR A 34 -4.46 6.13 6.39
CA TYR A 34 -4.78 6.03 7.80
C TYR A 34 -6.08 6.79 8.10
N TRP A 35 -7.01 6.11 8.75
CA TRP A 35 -8.31 6.62 9.18
C TRP A 35 -8.91 5.65 10.19
N GLN A 36 -9.56 6.18 11.24
CA GLN A 36 -10.22 5.34 12.24
C GLN A 36 -11.52 4.74 11.66
N ILE A 37 -11.46 3.45 11.31
CA ILE A 37 -12.58 2.68 10.78
C ILE A 37 -13.23 1.92 11.94
N ALA A 38 -14.44 2.35 12.33
CA ALA A 38 -15.15 1.79 13.49
C ALA A 38 -15.50 0.29 13.34
N ASP A 39 -15.92 -0.13 12.15
CA ASP A 39 -16.20 -1.54 11.83
C ASP A 39 -15.45 -1.97 10.56
N PRO A 40 -14.23 -2.52 10.71
CA PRO A 40 -13.43 -3.02 9.59
C PRO A 40 -14.13 -4.11 8.78
N HIS A 41 -14.96 -4.94 9.41
CA HIS A 41 -15.65 -6.04 8.73
C HIS A 41 -16.77 -5.53 7.83
N GLN A 42 -17.61 -4.63 8.35
CA GLN A 42 -18.65 -3.98 7.56
C GLN A 42 -18.04 -3.15 6.43
N PHE A 43 -16.98 -2.38 6.71
CA PHE A 43 -16.30 -1.60 5.68
C PHE A 43 -15.70 -2.51 4.59
N ARG A 44 -15.05 -3.62 4.98
CA ARG A 44 -14.53 -4.62 4.03
C ARG A 44 -15.61 -5.14 3.10
N ASP A 45 -16.76 -5.50 3.64
CA ASP A 45 -17.86 -6.08 2.87
C ASP A 45 -18.44 -5.07 1.88
N GLN A 46 -18.66 -3.83 2.33
CA GLN A 46 -19.12 -2.75 1.47
C GLN A 46 -18.10 -2.43 0.37
N LEU A 47 -16.81 -2.35 0.72
CA LEU A 47 -15.73 -2.10 -0.24
C LEU A 47 -15.65 -3.22 -1.28
N TYR A 48 -15.82 -4.48 -0.87
CA TYR A 48 -15.84 -5.61 -1.80
C TYR A 48 -16.98 -5.49 -2.82
N ILE A 49 -18.19 -5.16 -2.36
CA ILE A 49 -19.35 -4.97 -3.23
C ILE A 49 -19.12 -3.81 -4.20
N THR A 50 -18.58 -2.69 -3.72
CA THR A 50 -18.31 -1.50 -4.52
C THR A 50 -17.28 -1.80 -5.62
N LEU A 51 -16.13 -2.36 -5.25
CA LEU A 51 -15.01 -2.58 -6.18
C LEU A 51 -15.25 -3.75 -7.14
N SER A 52 -16.07 -4.73 -6.75
CA SER A 52 -16.45 -5.84 -7.64
C SER A 52 -17.32 -5.36 -8.81
N LYS A 53 -18.10 -4.29 -8.66
CA LYS A 53 -18.93 -3.73 -9.76
C LYS A 53 -18.11 -3.14 -10.90
N VAL A 54 -16.89 -2.70 -10.61
CA VAL A 54 -15.93 -2.11 -11.56
C VAL A 54 -14.78 -3.07 -11.88
N ASN A 55 -14.97 -4.37 -11.63
CA ASN A 55 -14.04 -5.45 -11.97
C ASN A 55 -12.62 -5.24 -11.46
N VAL A 56 -12.46 -4.66 -10.27
CA VAL A 56 -11.15 -4.48 -9.62
C VAL A 56 -10.61 -5.84 -9.22
N TYR A 57 -9.33 -6.08 -9.50
CA TYR A 57 -8.55 -7.19 -8.94
C TYR A 57 -7.46 -6.62 -8.04
N GLY A 58 -6.94 -7.42 -7.13
CA GLY A 58 -5.92 -6.93 -6.20
C GLY A 58 -6.04 -7.47 -4.80
N ARG A 59 -5.20 -6.92 -3.94
CA ARG A 59 -5.19 -7.17 -2.52
C ARG A 59 -5.38 -5.86 -1.77
N ILE A 60 -6.35 -5.85 -0.87
CA ILE A 60 -6.62 -4.72 0.01
C ILE A 60 -6.64 -5.23 1.44
N TYR A 61 -5.90 -4.55 2.32
CA TYR A 61 -5.98 -4.71 3.75
C TYR A 61 -6.83 -3.59 4.34
N VAL A 62 -7.73 -3.99 5.24
CA VAL A 62 -8.55 -3.10 6.03
C VAL A 62 -8.24 -3.41 7.49
N ALA A 63 -7.96 -2.38 8.27
CA ALA A 63 -7.80 -2.47 9.72
C ALA A 63 -8.56 -1.31 10.38
N SER A 64 -8.66 -1.33 11.70
CA SER A 64 -9.25 -0.22 12.45
C SER A 64 -8.51 1.10 12.19
N GLU A 65 -7.22 1.03 11.88
CA GLU A 65 -6.37 2.19 11.59
C GLU A 65 -6.42 2.68 10.13
N GLY A 66 -7.06 1.95 9.20
CA GLY A 66 -7.22 2.43 7.82
C GLY A 66 -7.28 1.35 6.73
N VAL A 67 -6.81 1.72 5.54
CA VAL A 67 -6.79 0.86 4.34
C VAL A 67 -5.46 0.94 3.60
N ASN A 68 -4.99 -0.19 3.06
CA ASN A 68 -3.84 -0.28 2.15
C ASN A 68 -4.18 -1.23 0.99
N GLY A 69 -4.06 -0.75 -0.24
CA GLY A 69 -4.45 -1.47 -1.45
C GLY A 69 -3.37 -1.47 -2.52
N GLN A 70 -3.17 -2.64 -3.13
CA GLN A 70 -2.48 -2.82 -4.40
C GLN A 70 -3.45 -3.55 -5.34
N ILE A 71 -3.84 -2.88 -6.42
CA ILE A 71 -4.93 -3.34 -7.27
C ILE A 71 -4.61 -3.16 -8.75
N SER A 72 -5.35 -3.85 -9.59
CA SER A 72 -5.48 -3.53 -11.01
C SER A 72 -6.95 -3.32 -11.36
N VAL A 73 -7.22 -2.34 -12.20
CA VAL A 73 -8.55 -1.96 -12.68
C VAL A 73 -8.55 -2.07 -14.20
N PRO A 74 -9.61 -2.55 -14.87
CA PRO A 74 -9.72 -2.37 -16.32
C PRO A 74 -9.49 -0.90 -16.68
N SER A 75 -8.63 -0.62 -17.66
CA SER A 75 -8.22 0.76 -17.96
C SER A 75 -9.40 1.63 -18.40
N ASP A 76 -10.39 1.03 -19.06
CA ASP A 76 -11.66 1.65 -19.46
C ASP A 76 -12.62 1.92 -18.28
N GLN A 77 -12.40 1.29 -17.12
CA GLN A 77 -13.17 1.47 -15.89
C GLN A 77 -12.48 2.37 -14.87
N LEU A 78 -11.33 2.96 -15.20
CA LEU A 78 -10.53 3.72 -14.22
C LEU A 78 -11.31 4.89 -13.61
N GLU A 79 -12.07 5.63 -14.42
CA GLU A 79 -12.89 6.75 -13.92
C GLU A 79 -14.08 6.29 -13.08
N ALA A 80 -14.72 5.18 -13.46
CA ALA A 80 -15.79 4.57 -12.67
C ALA A 80 -15.26 4.06 -11.31
N PHE A 81 -14.05 3.47 -11.31
CA PHE A 81 -13.35 3.10 -10.09
C PHE A 81 -13.04 4.30 -9.20
N LYS A 82 -12.50 5.39 -9.76
CA LYS A 82 -12.24 6.63 -9.01
C LYS A 82 -13.52 7.17 -8.39
N ALA A 83 -14.60 7.27 -9.16
CA ALA A 83 -15.90 7.72 -8.66
C ALA A 83 -16.42 6.83 -7.51
N ALA A 84 -16.31 5.51 -7.67
CA ALA A 84 -16.72 4.56 -6.65
C ALA A 84 -15.86 4.67 -5.37
N LEU A 85 -14.53 4.81 -5.51
CA LEU A 85 -13.62 4.96 -4.38
C LEU A 85 -13.82 6.31 -3.68
N PHE A 86 -13.96 7.40 -4.43
CA PHE A 86 -14.11 8.75 -3.89
C PHE A 86 -15.50 9.02 -3.31
N SER A 87 -16.49 8.16 -3.60
CA SER A 87 -17.78 8.19 -2.89
C SER A 87 -17.65 7.84 -1.40
N ILE A 88 -16.54 7.22 -1.00
CA ILE A 88 -16.23 6.94 0.41
C ILE A 88 -15.56 8.19 1.01
N PRO A 89 -16.17 8.86 1.99
CA PRO A 89 -15.76 10.22 2.40
C PRO A 89 -14.28 10.37 2.74
N PHE A 90 -13.70 9.43 3.50
CA PHE A 90 -12.29 9.50 3.91
C PHE A 90 -11.28 9.09 2.82
N LEU A 91 -11.76 8.55 1.69
CA LEU A 91 -10.98 8.18 0.52
C LEU A 91 -11.15 9.16 -0.65
N ASN A 92 -12.02 10.16 -0.51
CA ASN A 92 -12.19 11.18 -1.54
C ASN A 92 -10.87 11.94 -1.76
N GLY A 93 -10.40 11.93 -3.02
CA GLY A 93 -9.15 12.59 -3.39
C GLY A 93 -7.88 11.92 -2.87
N ILE A 94 -7.94 10.65 -2.42
CA ILE A 94 -6.74 9.90 -2.05
C ILE A 94 -5.76 9.82 -3.23
N ARG A 95 -4.46 9.95 -2.94
CA ARG A 95 -3.40 9.76 -3.94
C ARG A 95 -3.42 8.30 -4.42
N LEU A 96 -3.49 8.14 -5.74
CA LEU A 96 -3.39 6.85 -6.42
C LEU A 96 -2.01 6.79 -7.10
N ASN A 97 -1.16 5.87 -6.68
CA ASN A 97 0.16 5.66 -7.29
C ASN A 97 0.00 4.66 -8.43
N ILE A 98 -0.11 5.16 -9.66
CA ILE A 98 -0.23 4.35 -10.88
C ILE A 98 1.16 3.81 -11.24
N ALA A 99 1.24 2.51 -11.55
CA ALA A 99 2.46 1.88 -12.02
C ALA A 99 2.87 2.42 -13.40
N ILE A 100 4.16 2.71 -13.58
CA ILE A 100 4.71 3.21 -14.84
C ILE A 100 4.99 2.05 -15.81
N ASP A 101 5.50 0.95 -15.29
CA ASP A 101 5.75 -0.29 -16.03
C ASP A 101 4.83 -1.39 -15.50
N ASP A 102 3.90 -1.86 -16.34
CA ASP A 102 2.86 -2.84 -15.98
C ASP A 102 2.44 -3.63 -17.22
N ASP A 103 2.51 -4.96 -17.14
CA ASP A 103 2.01 -5.85 -18.19
C ASP A 103 0.49 -6.08 -18.10
N GLY A 104 -0.16 -5.47 -17.10
CA GLY A 104 -1.60 -5.55 -16.84
C GLY A 104 -2.05 -6.86 -16.20
N LYS A 105 -1.11 -7.77 -15.86
CA LYS A 105 -1.40 -9.14 -15.39
C LYS A 105 -1.01 -9.38 -13.93
N SER A 106 -0.74 -8.30 -13.19
CA SER A 106 -0.37 -8.30 -11.77
C SER A 106 -1.36 -9.02 -10.84
N PHE A 107 -2.67 -8.99 -11.13
CA PHE A 107 -3.71 -9.57 -10.27
C PHE A 107 -4.80 -10.28 -11.08
N PHE A 108 -5.34 -11.37 -10.52
CA PHE A 108 -6.36 -12.21 -11.19
C PHE A 108 -7.68 -12.32 -10.41
N LYS A 109 -7.77 -11.69 -9.22
CA LYS A 109 -9.00 -11.63 -8.41
C LYS A 109 -8.93 -10.52 -7.37
N LEU A 110 -10.09 -10.09 -6.87
CA LEU A 110 -10.19 -9.22 -5.71
C LEU A 110 -10.07 -10.01 -4.40
N LYS A 111 -9.18 -9.57 -3.52
CA LYS A 111 -9.03 -10.10 -2.16
C LYS A 111 -8.96 -8.93 -1.17
N ILE A 112 -10.02 -8.75 -0.39
CA ILE A 112 -10.01 -7.80 0.72
C ILE A 112 -9.96 -8.58 2.03
N LYS A 113 -9.00 -8.25 2.90
CA LYS A 113 -8.76 -8.93 4.16
C LYS A 113 -8.83 -7.92 5.30
N VAL A 114 -9.59 -8.26 6.34
CA VAL A 114 -9.46 -7.58 7.62
C VAL A 114 -8.17 -8.05 8.29
N ARG A 115 -7.43 -7.11 8.87
CA ARG A 115 -6.15 -7.29 9.56
C ARG A 115 -6.13 -6.42 10.80
N ASP A 116 -5.25 -6.76 11.73
CA ASP A 116 -5.02 -5.93 12.93
C ASP A 116 -4.39 -4.59 12.52
N LYS A 117 -3.46 -4.63 11.55
CA LYS A 117 -2.81 -3.47 10.95
C LYS A 117 -2.79 -3.52 9.42
N ILE A 118 -2.78 -2.36 8.76
CA ILE A 118 -2.63 -2.25 7.30
C ILE A 118 -1.17 -2.39 6.85
N VAL A 119 -0.22 -2.19 7.76
CA VAL A 119 1.21 -2.51 7.63
C VAL A 119 1.67 -3.13 8.96
N ALA A 120 2.38 -4.26 8.90
CA ALA A 120 2.82 -4.96 10.10
C ALA A 120 4.12 -4.34 10.65
N ASP A 121 4.00 -3.24 11.38
CA ASP A 121 5.11 -2.47 11.97
C ASP A 121 5.69 -3.06 13.27
N GLY A 122 4.93 -3.88 14.01
CA GLY A 122 5.37 -4.43 15.30
C GLY A 122 5.35 -3.46 16.47
N LEU A 123 4.87 -2.23 16.29
CA LEU A 123 4.82 -1.22 17.33
C LEU A 123 3.59 -1.39 18.23
N ASP A 124 3.68 -0.90 19.47
CA ASP A 124 2.53 -0.78 20.37
C ASP A 124 1.66 0.39 19.95
N ASP A 125 0.40 0.13 19.59
CA ASP A 125 -0.56 1.15 19.14
C ASP A 125 -0.87 2.21 20.21
N ALA A 126 -0.65 1.90 21.49
CA ALA A 126 -0.79 2.88 22.57
C ALA A 126 0.36 3.89 22.61
N SER A 127 1.50 3.59 21.97
CA SER A 127 2.72 4.38 22.08
C SER A 127 2.81 5.54 21.09
N PHE A 128 2.01 5.55 20.02
CA PHE A 128 2.06 6.59 18.99
C PHE A 128 0.73 6.76 18.25
N ASP A 129 0.53 7.94 17.67
CA ASP A 129 -0.64 8.24 16.85
C ASP A 129 -0.25 8.12 15.37
N VAL A 130 -0.72 7.06 14.69
CA VAL A 130 -0.47 6.78 13.26
C VAL A 130 -0.90 7.91 12.32
N THR A 131 -1.73 8.84 12.79
CA THR A 131 -2.14 10.01 12.00
C THR A 131 -1.11 11.16 12.04
N LYS A 132 -0.21 11.15 13.04
CA LYS A 132 0.95 12.06 13.13
C LYS A 132 2.05 11.60 12.19
N ARG A 133 2.07 12.19 11.00
CA ARG A 133 2.99 11.85 9.92
C ARG A 133 4.12 12.88 9.82
N GLY A 134 5.30 12.42 9.38
CA GLY A 134 6.40 13.30 9.02
C GLY A 134 6.06 14.20 7.82
N LYS A 135 6.97 15.12 7.49
CA LYS A 135 6.83 15.97 6.30
C LYS A 135 6.96 15.11 5.05
N HIS A 136 5.94 15.16 4.19
CA HIS A 136 6.04 14.55 2.86
C HIS A 136 6.89 15.43 1.95
N LEU A 137 7.88 14.84 1.30
CA LEU A 137 8.76 15.50 0.34
C LEU A 137 8.39 15.06 -1.07
N SER A 138 8.37 16.02 -2.00
CA SER A 138 8.31 15.76 -3.44
C SER A 138 9.65 15.22 -3.94
N ALA A 139 9.66 14.59 -5.12
CA ALA A 139 10.91 14.06 -5.69
C ALA A 139 12.02 15.11 -5.85
N PRO A 140 11.76 16.36 -6.29
CA PRO A 140 12.77 17.40 -6.31
C PRO A 140 13.30 17.77 -4.91
N GLU A 141 12.41 17.85 -3.91
CA GLU A 141 12.83 18.13 -2.53
C GLU A 141 13.70 17.00 -1.94
N VAL A 142 13.39 15.73 -2.25
CA VAL A 142 14.21 14.59 -1.85
C VAL A 142 15.61 14.72 -2.45
N ASN A 143 15.72 14.98 -3.75
CA ASN A 143 17.04 15.14 -4.40
C ASN A 143 17.84 16.29 -3.77
N GLU A 144 17.20 17.44 -3.53
CA GLU A 144 17.88 18.59 -2.92
C GLU A 144 18.40 18.28 -1.51
N ILE A 145 17.60 17.60 -0.69
CA ILE A 145 17.98 17.29 0.70
C ILE A 145 19.02 16.18 0.74
N MET A 146 18.96 15.19 -0.15
CA MET A 146 19.96 14.13 -0.26
C MET A 146 21.36 14.68 -0.61
N ASP A 147 21.44 15.78 -1.36
CA ASP A 147 22.71 16.43 -1.71
C ASP A 147 23.31 17.26 -0.55
N ARG A 148 22.57 17.45 0.56
CA ARG A 148 23.06 18.25 1.70
C ARG A 148 24.05 17.45 2.55
N PRO A 149 25.19 18.05 2.94
CA PRO A 149 26.13 17.42 3.84
C PRO A 149 25.48 17.09 5.20
N GLY A 150 25.62 15.83 5.64
CA GLY A 150 25.12 15.37 6.94
C GLY A 150 23.68 14.85 6.92
N THR A 151 22.99 14.88 5.76
CA THR A 151 21.71 14.17 5.58
C THR A 151 21.92 12.67 5.68
N ILE A 152 21.04 12.01 6.43
CA ILE A 152 21.01 10.55 6.56
C ILE A 152 19.84 10.04 5.74
N VAL A 153 20.13 9.17 4.78
CA VAL A 153 19.11 8.48 4.00
C VAL A 153 18.98 7.06 4.55
N VAL A 154 17.77 6.63 4.85
CA VAL A 154 17.47 5.29 5.38
C VAL A 154 16.50 4.60 4.44
N ASP A 155 16.86 3.42 3.96
CA ASP A 155 15.96 2.57 3.20
C ASP A 155 15.13 1.72 4.17
N MET A 156 13.88 2.11 4.39
CA MET A 156 12.98 1.41 5.33
C MET A 156 12.37 0.11 4.77
N ARG A 157 12.77 -0.31 3.57
CA ARG A 157 12.28 -1.54 2.94
C ARG A 157 12.99 -2.78 3.47
N ASN A 158 12.46 -3.96 3.13
CA ASN A 158 13.10 -5.22 3.50
C ASN A 158 14.41 -5.40 2.71
N HIS A 159 15.37 -6.16 3.25
CA HIS A 159 16.71 -6.34 2.65
C HIS A 159 16.65 -6.73 1.16
N TYR A 160 15.77 -7.67 0.79
CA TYR A 160 15.65 -8.16 -0.59
C TYR A 160 15.19 -7.09 -1.58
N GLU A 161 14.49 -6.04 -1.13
CA GLU A 161 14.08 -4.92 -1.98
C GLU A 161 15.26 -3.98 -2.23
N SER A 162 16.08 -3.77 -1.21
CA SER A 162 17.31 -2.97 -1.32
C SER A 162 18.41 -3.69 -2.12
N GLU A 163 18.40 -5.02 -2.20
CA GLU A 163 19.30 -5.77 -3.09
C GLU A 163 19.01 -5.53 -4.57
N VAL A 164 17.75 -5.29 -4.94
CA VAL A 164 17.36 -4.96 -6.32
C VAL A 164 17.82 -3.56 -6.70
N GLY A 165 17.80 -2.62 -5.74
CA GLY A 165 18.27 -1.25 -5.94
C GLY A 165 17.91 -0.33 -4.78
N TYR A 166 18.74 0.69 -4.55
CA TYR A 166 18.62 1.64 -3.44
C TYR A 166 19.29 2.97 -3.81
N PHE A 167 19.00 4.02 -3.05
CA PHE A 167 19.66 5.32 -3.21
C PHE A 167 21.11 5.27 -2.73
N GLU A 168 22.02 5.92 -3.47
CA GLU A 168 23.43 5.98 -3.08
C GLU A 168 23.59 6.57 -1.66
N GLY A 169 24.43 5.94 -0.84
CA GLY A 169 24.67 6.35 0.54
C GLY A 169 23.57 5.99 1.54
N ALA A 170 22.47 5.35 1.13
CA ALA A 170 21.41 4.96 2.05
C ALA A 170 21.86 3.88 3.04
N ILE A 171 21.50 4.07 4.32
CA ILE A 171 21.56 3.04 5.35
C ILE A 171 20.50 2.00 5.03
N ARG A 172 20.90 0.74 5.02
CA ARG A 172 20.03 -0.40 4.71
C ARG A 172 20.00 -1.35 5.91
N PRO A 173 18.89 -1.40 6.65
CA PRO A 173 18.73 -2.37 7.73
C PRO A 173 18.78 -3.79 7.16
N ASP A 174 19.61 -4.64 7.75
CA ASP A 174 19.72 -6.05 7.35
C ASP A 174 18.63 -6.87 8.04
N VAL A 175 17.39 -6.70 7.55
CA VAL A 175 16.18 -7.28 8.14
C VAL A 175 15.28 -7.91 7.08
N GLU A 176 14.60 -8.99 7.43
CA GLU A 176 13.66 -9.67 6.52
C GLU A 176 12.29 -9.01 6.52
N THR A 177 11.93 -8.34 7.61
CA THR A 177 10.59 -7.76 7.78
C THR A 177 10.62 -6.33 8.27
N PHE A 178 9.62 -5.54 7.84
CA PHE A 178 9.40 -4.18 8.32
C PHE A 178 9.26 -4.07 9.85
N ARG A 179 8.73 -5.14 10.48
CA ARG A 179 8.63 -5.26 11.94
C ARG A 179 9.99 -5.18 12.63
N GLU A 180 11.00 -5.79 12.02
CA GLU A 180 12.38 -5.81 12.54
C GLU A 180 13.15 -4.53 12.16
N ALA A 181 12.76 -3.88 11.06
CA ALA A 181 13.39 -2.65 10.58
C ALA A 181 13.33 -1.52 11.59
N LEU A 182 12.19 -1.31 12.24
CA LEU A 182 11.99 -0.16 13.12
C LEU A 182 12.93 -0.17 14.34
N PRO A 183 13.01 -1.25 15.16
CA PRO A 183 14.00 -1.31 16.25
C PRO A 183 15.44 -1.22 15.75
N ALA A 184 15.76 -1.86 14.63
CA ALA A 184 17.12 -1.85 14.08
C ALA A 184 17.55 -0.42 13.68
N VAL A 185 16.66 0.33 13.03
CA VAL A 185 16.92 1.73 12.63
C VAL A 185 16.99 2.65 13.85
N GLU A 186 16.12 2.45 14.84
CA GLU A 186 16.16 3.21 16.09
C GLU A 186 17.52 3.05 16.80
N ASP A 187 18.02 1.82 16.91
CA ASP A 187 19.33 1.53 17.49
C ASP A 187 20.47 2.15 16.68
N MET A 188 20.44 2.01 15.34
CA MET A 188 21.45 2.56 14.43
C MET A 188 21.53 4.09 14.43
N LEU A 189 20.44 4.77 14.76
CA LEU A 189 20.32 6.23 14.71
C LEU A 189 20.13 6.86 16.09
N SER A 190 20.34 6.10 17.16
CA SER A 190 20.09 6.51 18.54
C SER A 190 20.86 7.78 18.96
N ASP A 191 22.04 8.01 18.39
CA ASP A 191 22.91 9.18 18.57
C ASP A 191 22.72 10.30 17.53
N LYS A 192 21.78 10.12 16.57
CA LYS A 192 21.59 11.02 15.41
C LYS A 192 20.20 11.65 15.36
N LYS A 193 19.56 11.81 16.52
CA LYS A 193 18.17 12.32 16.64
C LYS A 193 17.98 13.74 16.11
N ASP A 194 19.03 14.55 16.12
CA ASP A 194 19.02 15.94 15.64
C ASP A 194 19.48 16.07 14.17
N SER A 195 19.83 14.96 13.51
CA SER A 195 20.23 14.94 12.10
C SER A 195 19.02 15.04 11.17
N GLU A 196 19.24 15.58 9.97
CA GLU A 196 18.24 15.55 8.91
C GLU A 196 18.14 14.12 8.35
N ILE A 197 17.04 13.43 8.67
CA ILE A 197 16.79 12.03 8.27
C ILE A 197 15.71 11.98 7.19
N ILE A 198 16.02 11.33 6.08
CA ILE A 198 15.07 10.93 5.04
C ILE A 198 14.87 9.41 5.10
N MET A 199 13.62 8.99 5.01
CA MET A 199 13.19 7.59 4.93
C MET A 199 12.32 7.37 3.69
#